data_AF-A0A5S9MFI9-F1
#
_entry.id   AF-A0A5S9MFI9-F1
#
_cell.length_a   1.000
_cell.length_b   1.000
_cell.length_c   1.000
_cell.angle_alpha   90.00
_cell.angle_beta   90.00
_cell.angle_gamma   90.00
#
_symmetry.space_group_name_H-M   'P 1'
#
loop_
_entity.id
_entity.type
_entity.pdbx_description
1 polymer ?
#
loop_
_entity_poly.entity_id
_entity_poly.type
_entity_poly.pdbx_seq_one_letter_code
_entity_poly.pdbx_strand_id
1 'polypeptide(L)' 'MKGTVKVNDVIGRISKHIYGHFQEHLGRGIYDGIWVGKDSEIDHIEGIRTDVLKALQALHIPVLRWPGAASQTSITGQMV' A
#
# COMPACT_ATOMS: atom_id res chain seq x y z
N MET A 1 -19.68 -19.29 -22.71
CA MET A 1 -18.22 -19.52 -22.66
C MET A 1 -17.97 -20.77 -21.82
N LYS A 2 -17.24 -21.78 -22.31
CA LYS A 2 -16.86 -22.98 -21.53
C LYS A 2 -15.39 -22.87 -21.15
N GLY A 3 -15.06 -23.01 -19.87
CA GLY A 3 -13.70 -23.11 -19.35
C GLY A 3 -13.44 -24.52 -18.79
N THR A 4 -12.21 -25.01 -18.90
CA THR A 4 -11.78 -26.29 -18.31
C THR A 4 -10.59 -26.03 -17.38
N VAL A 5 -10.62 -26.58 -16.17
CA VAL A 5 -9.53 -26.48 -15.18
C VAL A 5 -8.84 -27.83 -15.09
N LYS A 6 -7.52 -27.85 -15.31
CA LYS A 6 -6.68 -29.04 -15.15
C LYS A 6 -5.93 -28.96 -13.82
N VAL A 7 -6.44 -29.66 -12.81
CA VAL A 7 -5.94 -29.56 -11.42
C VAL A 7 -4.53 -30.14 -11.22
N ASN A 8 -4.05 -30.98 -12.13
CA ASN A 8 -2.74 -31.64 -12.04
C ASN A 8 -1.65 -30.98 -12.90
N ASP A 9 -2.01 -29.99 -13.73
CA ASP A 9 -1.07 -29.31 -14.61
C ASP A 9 -0.49 -28.08 -13.87
N VAL A 10 0.50 -28.32 -12.99
CA VAL A 10 1.14 -27.25 -12.20
C VAL A 10 2.09 -26.42 -13.07
N ILE A 11 1.82 -25.12 -13.20
CA ILE A 11 2.70 -24.18 -13.91
C ILE A 11 3.83 -23.67 -13.01
N GLY A 12 3.53 -23.37 -11.75
CA GLY A 12 4.48 -22.83 -10.79
C GLY A 12 3.82 -22.29 -9.53
N ARG A 13 4.63 -21.81 -8.58
CA ARG A 13 4.13 -21.17 -7.36
C ARG A 13 3.79 -19.71 -7.62
N ILE A 14 2.57 -19.32 -7.27
CA ILE A 14 2.15 -17.92 -7.30
C ILE A 14 2.91 -17.18 -6.19
N SER A 15 3.77 -16.24 -6.56
CA SER A 15 4.49 -15.39 -5.61
C SER A 15 3.49 -14.47 -4.93
N LYS A 16 3.52 -14.37 -3.59
CA LYS A 16 2.66 -13.43 -2.86
C LYS A 16 2.85 -11.98 -3.32
N HIS A 17 4.05 -11.60 -3.75
CA HIS A 17 4.38 -10.23 -4.11
C HIS A 17 3.66 -9.72 -5.38
N ILE A 18 2.98 -10.59 -6.14
CA ILE A 18 2.09 -10.11 -7.22
C ILE A 18 0.87 -9.35 -6.67
N TYR A 19 0.52 -9.56 -5.41
CA TYR A 19 -0.51 -8.82 -4.67
C TYR A 19 0.06 -7.61 -3.92
N GLY A 20 1.22 -7.09 -4.37
CA GLY A 20 1.84 -5.89 -3.81
C GLY A 20 1.03 -4.62 -4.10
N HIS A 21 1.25 -3.60 -3.29
CA HIS A 21 0.62 -2.29 -3.43
C HIS A 21 1.63 -1.17 -3.64
N PHE A 22 1.14 -0.01 -4.06
CA PHE A 22 1.95 1.18 -4.34
C PHE A 22 1.28 2.42 -3.74
N GLN A 23 2.07 3.28 -3.10
CA GLN A 23 1.63 4.57 -2.60
C GLN A 23 2.65 5.65 -2.96
N GLU A 24 2.14 6.81 -3.38
CA GLU A 24 2.92 7.97 -3.81
C GLU A 24 2.37 9.23 -3.15
N HIS A 25 3.21 10.25 -2.98
CA HIS A 25 2.78 11.59 -2.60
C HIS A 25 2.00 12.26 -3.76
N LEU A 26 0.83 11.70 -4.06
CA LEU A 26 -0.05 12.15 -5.12
C LEU A 26 -1.47 12.36 -4.57
N GLY A 27 -1.94 13.59 -4.66
CA GLY A 27 -3.24 13.99 -4.12
C GLY A 27 -3.39 13.63 -2.65
N ARG A 28 -4.47 12.90 -2.31
CA ARG A 28 -4.81 12.48 -0.94
C ARG A 28 -4.41 11.04 -0.62
N GLY A 29 -3.50 10.44 -1.39
CA GLY A 29 -3.06 9.06 -1.18
C GLY A 29 -2.32 8.89 0.15
N ILE A 30 -1.39 9.82 0.44
CA ILE A 30 -0.64 9.86 1.70
C ILE A 30 -1.33 10.76 2.72
N TYR A 31 -1.45 12.06 2.43
CA TYR A 31 -2.06 13.03 3.34
C TYR A 31 -3.59 12.92 3.29
N ASP A 32 -4.24 12.93 4.46
CA ASP A 32 -5.66 12.60 4.70
C ASP A 32 -6.05 11.14 4.42
N GLY A 33 -5.29 10.45 3.56
CA GLY A 33 -5.44 9.04 3.23
C GLY A 33 -4.87 8.12 4.31
N ILE A 34 -3.54 8.10 4.47
CA ILE A 34 -2.82 7.28 5.47
C ILE A 34 -2.41 8.13 6.67
N TRP A 35 -1.87 9.32 6.40
CA TRP A 35 -1.33 10.24 7.40
C TRP A 35 -2.30 11.37 7.69
N VAL A 36 -2.59 11.57 8.98
CA VAL A 36 -3.46 12.65 9.49
C VAL A 36 -2.74 13.63 10.43
N GLY A 37 -1.49 13.33 10.81
CA GLY A 37 -0.72 14.12 11.79
C GLY A 37 -0.95 13.68 13.24
N LYS A 38 0.00 13.97 14.13
CA LYS A 38 -0.01 13.50 15.53
C LYS A 38 -0.99 14.24 16.45
N ASP A 39 -1.43 15.42 16.02
CA ASP A 39 -2.38 16.26 16.76
C ASP A 39 -3.81 16.15 16.19
N SER A 40 -4.06 15.15 15.34
CA SER A 40 -5.37 14.97 14.71
C SER A 40 -6.38 14.36 15.67
N GLU A 41 -7.65 14.77 15.56
CA GLU A 41 -8.75 14.15 16.30
C GLU A 41 -9.15 12.77 15.72
N ILE A 42 -8.66 12.41 14.53
CA ILE A 42 -8.91 11.12 13.89
C ILE A 42 -8.07 10.04 14.57
N ASP A 43 -8.69 8.91 14.93
CA ASP A 43 -7.98 7.80 15.60
C ASP A 43 -6.75 7.33 14.81
N HIS A 44 -5.57 7.40 15.45
CA HIS A 44 -4.28 7.19 14.81
C HIS A 44 -3.23 6.62 15.77
N ILE A 45 -2.22 5.96 15.19
CA ILE A 45 -0.97 5.60 15.88
C ILE A 45 0.14 6.41 15.24
N GLU A 46 0.80 7.27 16.01
CA GLU A 46 1.89 8.15 15.53
C GLU A 46 1.51 8.99 14.29
N GLY A 47 0.23 9.37 14.13
CA GLY A 47 -0.28 10.13 12.98
C GLY A 47 -0.73 9.29 11.79
N ILE A 48 -0.59 7.96 11.85
CA ILE A 48 -1.13 7.01 10.85
C ILE A 48 -2.51 6.55 11.28
N ARG A 49 -3.52 6.70 10.41
CA ARG A 49 -4.89 6.31 10.71
C ARG A 49 -5.02 4.81 11.04
N THR A 50 -5.69 4.51 12.15
CA THR A 50 -5.84 3.13 12.63
C THR A 50 -6.79 2.30 11.78
N ASP A 51 -7.84 2.90 11.23
CA ASP A 51 -8.82 2.23 10.36
C ASP A 51 -8.18 1.74 9.06
N VAL A 52 -7.37 2.59 8.42
CA VAL A 52 -6.59 2.24 7.23
C VAL A 52 -5.55 1.18 7.56
N LEU A 53 -4.82 1.32 8.67
CA LEU A 53 -3.84 0.31 9.09
C LEU A 53 -4.49 -1.07 9.27
N LYS A 54 -5.63 -1.15 9.95
CA LYS A 54 -6.38 -2.40 10.15
C LYS A 54 -6.87 -2.99 8.83
N ALA A 55 -7.35 -2.16 7.91
CA ALA A 55 -7.76 -2.60 6.57
C ALA A 55 -6.58 -3.18 5.77
N LEU A 56 -5.41 -2.52 5.77
CA LEU A 56 -4.21 -3.01 5.09
C LEU A 56 -3.70 -4.33 5.70
N GLN A 57 -3.78 -4.47 7.02
CA GLN A 57 -3.45 -5.73 7.71
C GLN A 57 -4.41 -6.86 7.30
N ALA A 58 -5.72 -6.59 7.25
CA ALA A 58 -6.73 -7.56 6.82
C ALA A 58 -6.55 -8.01 5.36
N LEU A 59 -6.03 -7.14 4.50
CA LEU A 59 -5.67 -7.46 3.11
C LEU A 59 -4.40 -8.31 2.97
N HIS A 60 -3.64 -8.51 4.06
CA HIS A 60 -2.39 -9.29 4.07
C HIS A 60 -1.39 -8.81 3.01
N ILE A 61 -1.26 -7.48 2.85
CA ILE A 61 -0.39 -6.89 1.83
C ILE A 61 1.06 -7.36 2.03
N PRO A 62 1.69 -7.98 1.03
CA PRO A 62 3.00 -8.60 1.20
C PRO A 62 4.15 -7.62 1.01
N VAL A 63 3.90 -6.52 0.28
CA VAL A 63 4.87 -5.45 0.01
C VAL A 63 4.11 -4.18 -0.34
N LEU A 64 4.63 -3.04 0.14
CA LEU A 64 4.17 -1.72 -0.22
C LEU A 64 5.35 -0.91 -0.76
N ARG A 65 5.26 -0.46 -2.01
CA ARG A 65 6.25 0.43 -2.63
C ARG A 65 5.88 1.89 -2.36
N TRP A 66 6.84 2.67 -1.89
CA TRP A 66 6.77 4.11 -1.58
C TRP A 66 8.20 4.69 -1.74
N PRO A 67 8.45 5.99 -2.05
CA PRO A 67 7.55 7.16 -2.07
C PRO A 67 6.87 7.52 -3.40
N GLY A 68 7.06 6.74 -4.46
CA GLY A 68 6.57 7.08 -5.80
C GLY A 68 7.67 7.48 -6.78
N ALA A 69 7.47 7.27 -8.07
CA ALA A 69 8.53 7.47 -9.07
C ALA A 69 8.78 8.95 -9.36
N ALA A 70 7.72 9.77 -9.44
CA ALA A 70 7.86 11.21 -9.69
C ALA A 70 8.30 11.93 -8.40
N SER A 71 7.72 11.54 -7.27
CA SER A 71 8.12 12.07 -5.96
C SER A 71 9.57 11.76 -5.65
N GLN A 72 10.08 10.53 -5.85
CA GLN A 72 11.47 10.16 -5.54
C GLN A 72 12.54 11.04 -6.22
N THR A 73 12.24 11.59 -7.40
CA THR A 73 13.16 12.49 -8.12
C THR A 73 13.18 13.91 -7.54
N SER A 74 12.14 14.30 -6.81
CA SER A 74 11.96 15.65 -6.25
C SER A 74 12.22 15.78 -4.74
N ILE A 75 12.37 14.66 -4.01
CA ILE A 75 12.67 14.63 -2.56
C ILE A 75 14.17 14.70 -2.20
N THR A 76 15.08 14.90 -3.16
CA THR A 76 16.49 15.23 -2.84
C THR A 76 16.65 16.60 -2.13
N GLY A 77 15.56 17.30 -1.81
CA GLY A 77 15.60 18.63 -1.19
C GLY A 77 14.79 18.85 0.09
N GLN A 78 13.98 17.91 0.61
CA GLN A 78 13.16 18.20 1.80
C GLN A 78 12.98 17.02 2.76
N MET A 79 13.58 17.24 3.94
CA MET A 79 13.12 16.89 5.29
C MET A 79 13.37 15.47 5.84
N VAL A 80 14.36 15.43 6.74
CA VAL A 80 14.19 14.88 8.10
C VAL A 80 13.01 15.53 8.83
#